data_AF-A0A2W5TIJ0-F1
#
_entry.id   AF-A0A2W5TIJ0-F1
#
_cell.length_a   1.000
_cell.length_b   1.000
_cell.length_c   1.000
_cell.angle_alpha   90.00
_cell.angle_beta   90.00
_cell.angle_gamma   90.00
#
_symmetry.space_group_name_H-M   'P 1'
#
loop_
_entity.id
_entity.type
_entity.pdbx_description
1 polymer ?
#
loop_
_entity_poly.entity_id
_entity_poly.type
_entity_poly.pdbx_seq_one_letter_code
_entity_poly.pdbx_strand_id
1 'polypeptide(L)'
;MRMAAGTGVAIVERHRRQRRHTAITMRDEQHLGLRLDEADLEHLGPFSPGERRTGVHARRGFDTRARSLIRRLERGTRAARRHVVAALTPRFTEEHRMRLNTVDVAPFDTSSDEQPINRGDKGEHVTRAQESLMRAGYSLPRWGADGQFGRETAAALAAFQRKQGLASTGRFDAATLKALESAGSPSPDYAALFADGVLRGTIAIGYDEVGSHEPEMARTRRGLAERGYVDVTADQRQQLGLPDDGRFLTREVEQGIIVLELITPETPNAKERFSTALQRDEVIMYGGHGRYGSGPDFDDIHSTKGNFVIGQPLEAGHVTLGANDLEKTKLPAHYQLMFFDGCNTFRYFDDLRSKTPGKTTKNLDVVGSSTELYWNVTAKNLLSMLDSVTDQQTLHDLNQRLDVINREGPADDTRYFRGDGFDDNQ
;
A
#
# COMPACT_ATOMS: atom_id res chain seq x y z
N MET A 1 -12.89 47.62 74.54
CA MET A 1 -13.97 48.08 75.46
C MET A 1 -15.32 47.81 74.78
N ARG A 2 -16.45 47.81 75.52
CA ARG A 2 -17.78 47.30 75.10
C ARG A 2 -18.49 48.11 73.97
N MET A 3 -19.61 47.54 73.52
CA MET A 3 -20.84 48.08 72.86
C MET A 3 -21.03 47.50 71.43
N ALA A 4 -22.05 46.71 71.02
CA ALA A 4 -23.41 46.34 71.47
C ALA A 4 -24.60 47.19 70.91
N ALA A 5 -25.69 46.49 70.50
CA ALA A 5 -26.94 46.99 69.84
C ALA A 5 -26.74 47.62 68.43
N GLY A 6 -27.70 47.73 67.48
CA GLY A 6 -29.13 47.37 67.32
C GLY A 6 -29.65 48.01 66.00
N THR A 7 -30.89 47.87 65.48
CA THR A 7 -32.04 46.99 65.76
C THR A 7 -33.12 47.15 64.64
N GLY A 8 -33.81 46.08 64.18
CA GLY A 8 -34.99 46.14 63.29
C GLY A 8 -34.70 45.99 61.77
N VAL A 9 -35.64 45.59 60.89
CA VAL A 9 -37.07 45.20 61.02
C VAL A 9 -37.35 44.06 60.00
N ALA A 10 -38.37 43.22 60.23
CA ALA A 10 -38.73 42.09 59.37
C ALA A 10 -39.81 42.44 58.32
N ILE A 11 -39.85 41.69 57.19
CA ILE A 11 -41.00 40.89 56.71
C ILE A 11 -40.75 40.33 55.29
N VAL A 12 -40.72 38.99 55.21
CA VAL A 12 -41.23 38.07 54.15
C VAL A 12 -41.26 38.52 52.67
N GLU A 13 -40.47 37.85 51.80
CA GLU A 13 -41.05 36.95 50.77
C GLU A 13 -40.06 35.92 50.15
N ARG A 14 -40.65 34.96 49.42
CA ARG A 14 -40.23 33.57 49.18
C ARG A 14 -39.07 33.35 48.18
N HIS A 15 -38.36 32.22 48.37
CA HIS A 15 -37.75 31.31 47.37
C HIS A 15 -37.22 31.88 46.01
N ARG A 16 -36.00 31.56 45.56
CA ARG A 16 -35.45 30.18 45.43
C ARG A 16 -33.91 30.20 45.30
N ARG A 17 -33.27 29.04 45.52
CA ARG A 17 -31.81 28.88 45.59
C ARG A 17 -31.09 29.12 44.25
N GLN A 18 -30.07 29.97 44.24
CA GLN A 18 -28.90 29.82 43.37
C GLN A 18 -27.66 29.63 44.27
N ARG A 19 -26.94 28.51 44.13
CA ARG A 19 -25.61 28.36 44.73
C ARG A 19 -24.55 28.71 43.68
N ARG A 20 -23.59 29.53 44.12
CA ARG A 20 -22.53 30.12 43.30
C ARG A 20 -21.61 29.04 42.74
N HIS A 21 -21.14 29.24 41.51
CA HIS A 21 -19.90 28.60 41.06
C HIS A 21 -18.73 29.22 41.83
N THR A 22 -17.85 28.37 42.38
CA THR A 22 -16.50 28.80 42.74
C THR A 22 -15.63 28.56 41.53
N ALA A 23 -15.01 29.61 41.00
CA ALA A 23 -14.04 29.48 39.93
C ALA A 23 -12.79 28.75 40.44
N ILE A 24 -12.31 27.78 39.66
CA ILE A 24 -10.91 27.34 39.71
C ILE A 24 -10.28 27.83 38.41
N THR A 25 -9.12 28.47 38.56
CA THR A 25 -8.52 29.37 37.57
C THR A 25 -7.97 28.62 36.36
N MET A 26 -8.11 29.20 35.16
CA MET A 26 -7.46 28.70 33.95
C MET A 26 -5.93 28.81 34.06
N ARG A 27 -5.26 27.66 33.96
CA ARG A 27 -3.93 27.45 33.35
C ARG A 27 -3.86 25.98 32.95
N ASP A 28 -3.12 25.71 31.87
CA ASP A 28 -2.92 24.39 31.24
C ASP A 28 -4.08 23.83 30.39
N GLU A 29 -4.48 24.58 29.35
CA GLU A 29 -5.03 24.00 28.10
C GLU A 29 -4.24 24.51 26.88
N GLN A 30 -2.96 24.13 26.80
CA GLN A 30 -2.19 24.15 25.56
C GLN A 30 -1.73 22.73 25.22
N HIS A 31 -2.61 21.94 24.61
CA HIS A 31 -2.33 20.91 23.60
C HIS A 31 -3.66 20.25 23.18
N LEU A 32 -3.79 19.89 21.89
CA LEU A 32 -4.99 19.38 21.19
C LEU A 32 -5.89 20.46 20.55
N GLY A 33 -5.33 21.15 19.55
CA GLY A 33 -6.09 21.95 18.60
C GLY A 33 -6.87 21.08 17.60
N LEU A 34 -8.03 20.55 18.02
CA LEU A 34 -9.07 20.06 17.12
C LEU A 34 -10.24 21.05 17.17
N ARG A 35 -10.22 22.01 16.25
CA ARG A 35 -11.36 22.87 15.95
C ARG A 35 -11.87 22.48 14.57
N LEU A 36 -13.05 21.87 14.53
CA LEU A 36 -13.86 21.81 13.32
C LEU A 36 -14.63 23.12 13.28
N ASP A 37 -14.47 23.90 12.23
CA ASP A 37 -15.17 25.18 12.09
C ASP A 37 -16.58 24.96 11.54
N GLU A 38 -17.49 25.87 11.90
CA GLU A 38 -18.95 25.69 11.78
C GLU A 38 -19.48 25.79 10.33
N ALA A 39 -18.58 25.88 9.34
CA ALA A 39 -18.88 25.98 7.91
C ALA A 39 -19.17 24.62 7.23
N ASP A 40 -18.68 23.51 7.79
CA ASP A 40 -18.78 22.17 7.17
C ASP A 40 -20.20 21.53 7.24
N LEU A 41 -21.18 22.23 7.85
CA LEU A 41 -22.51 21.66 8.14
C LEU A 41 -23.66 22.18 7.27
N GLU A 42 -23.45 23.16 6.38
CA GLU A 42 -24.55 23.77 5.59
C GLU A 42 -24.83 23.12 4.22
N HIS A 43 -24.05 22.14 3.76
CA HIS A 43 -24.20 21.55 2.41
C HIS A 43 -25.19 20.37 2.29
N LEU A 44 -26.07 20.14 3.27
CA LEU A 44 -27.10 19.09 3.23
C LEU A 44 -28.50 19.65 2.95
N GLY A 45 -28.80 19.91 1.67
CA GLY A 45 -30.14 20.27 1.19
C GLY A 45 -31.15 19.10 1.24
N PRO A 46 -32.47 19.36 1.32
CA PRO A 46 -33.48 18.32 1.47
C PRO A 46 -33.83 17.59 0.15
N PHE A 47 -33.97 16.26 0.22
CA PHE A 47 -34.41 15.42 -0.91
C PHE A 47 -35.92 15.47 -1.16
N SER A 48 -36.33 15.62 -2.42
CA SER A 48 -37.72 15.46 -2.89
C SER A 48 -38.09 13.98 -3.10
N PRO A 49 -39.34 13.56 -2.78
CA PRO A 49 -39.74 12.15 -2.87
C PRO A 49 -40.46 11.78 -4.17
N GLY A 50 -39.95 10.80 -4.91
CA GLY A 50 -40.75 10.11 -5.93
C GLY A 50 -39.95 9.26 -6.91
N GLU A 51 -39.86 7.95 -6.66
CA GLU A 51 -40.38 6.92 -7.58
C GLU A 51 -40.36 5.51 -6.97
N ARG A 52 -41.01 4.55 -7.64
CA ARG A 52 -41.51 3.31 -7.01
C ARG A 52 -40.64 2.09 -7.27
N ARG A 53 -40.74 1.12 -6.36
CA ARG A 53 -39.98 -0.13 -6.30
C ARG A 53 -40.43 -1.19 -7.33
N THR A 54 -39.44 -1.86 -7.92
CA THR A 54 -39.29 -3.33 -7.99
C THR A 54 -37.78 -3.61 -7.88
N GLY A 55 -37.23 -4.64 -7.22
CA GLY A 55 -37.78 -5.68 -6.33
C GLY A 55 -36.67 -6.26 -5.43
N VAL A 56 -36.82 -7.54 -5.00
CA VAL A 56 -35.86 -8.37 -4.24
C VAL A 56 -35.69 -8.07 -2.73
N HIS A 57 -35.90 -9.12 -1.92
CA HIS A 57 -35.76 -9.12 -0.46
C HIS A 57 -34.36 -9.58 -0.02
N ALA A 58 -33.49 -8.66 0.45
CA ALA A 58 -32.29 -9.02 1.23
C ALA A 58 -31.74 -7.91 2.17
N ARG A 59 -32.47 -6.82 2.44
CA ARG A 59 -31.98 -5.70 3.28
C ARG A 59 -33.02 -5.16 4.28
N ARG A 60 -33.34 -5.92 5.34
CA ARG A 60 -34.24 -5.46 6.44
C ARG A 60 -33.79 -5.80 7.88
N GLY A 61 -32.56 -6.28 8.10
CA GLY A 61 -32.03 -6.58 9.43
C GLY A 61 -31.29 -5.42 10.13
N PHE A 62 -30.36 -4.76 9.42
CA PHE A 62 -29.39 -3.85 10.03
C PHE A 62 -29.92 -2.44 10.34
N ASP A 63 -30.78 -1.91 9.48
CA ASP A 63 -31.12 -0.49 9.42
C ASP A 63 -32.01 -0.01 10.61
N THR A 64 -32.80 -0.92 11.19
CA THR A 64 -33.74 -0.58 12.28
C THR A 64 -33.04 -0.30 13.61
N ARG A 65 -31.86 -0.89 13.85
CA ARG A 65 -31.10 -0.71 15.10
C ARG A 65 -30.34 0.62 15.13
N ALA A 66 -29.67 1.00 14.04
CA ALA A 66 -28.99 2.29 13.93
C ALA A 66 -29.96 3.47 14.13
N ARG A 67 -31.11 3.45 13.43
CA ARG A 67 -32.18 4.47 13.55
C ARG A 67 -32.87 4.50 14.91
N SER A 68 -32.71 3.48 15.75
CA SER A 68 -33.19 3.46 17.14
C SER A 68 -32.18 4.13 18.08
N LEU A 69 -30.88 3.88 17.84
CA LEU A 69 -29.78 4.39 18.65
C LEU A 69 -29.63 5.92 18.50
N ILE A 70 -29.68 6.44 17.27
CA ILE A 70 -29.54 7.87 16.97
C ILE A 70 -30.65 8.69 17.66
N ARG A 71 -31.91 8.28 17.53
CA ARG A 71 -33.08 8.94 18.17
C ARG A 71 -33.14 8.83 19.70
N ARG A 72 -32.22 8.08 20.31
CA ARG A 72 -31.96 8.04 21.76
C ARG A 72 -30.80 8.98 22.16
N LEU A 73 -29.78 9.14 21.32
CA LEU A 73 -28.64 10.04 21.56
C LEU A 73 -29.01 11.53 21.46
N GLU A 74 -29.98 11.86 20.61
CA GLU A 74 -30.53 13.23 20.46
C GLU A 74 -31.31 13.73 21.68
N ARG A 75 -31.84 12.82 22.51
CA ARG A 75 -32.75 13.15 23.63
C ARG A 75 -32.18 12.87 25.03
N GLY A 76 -30.87 12.59 25.13
CA GLY A 76 -30.19 12.31 26.40
C GLY A 76 -29.38 13.49 26.95
N THR A 77 -29.46 13.74 28.26
CA THR A 77 -28.64 14.76 28.96
C THR A 77 -27.14 14.38 28.98
N ARG A 78 -26.25 15.36 29.24
CA ARG A 78 -24.78 15.18 29.21
C ARG A 78 -24.25 13.96 30.01
N ALA A 79 -24.94 13.53 31.06
CA ALA A 79 -24.56 12.33 31.83
C ALA A 79 -24.75 11.01 31.04
N ALA A 80 -25.79 10.91 30.20
CA ALA A 80 -26.04 9.74 29.36
C ALA A 80 -24.96 9.58 28.27
N ARG A 81 -24.45 10.68 27.73
CA ARG A 81 -23.35 10.68 26.76
C ARG A 81 -22.04 10.12 27.33
N ARG A 82 -21.75 10.34 28.62
CA ARG A 82 -20.56 9.78 29.29
C ARG A 82 -20.63 8.27 29.51
N HIS A 83 -21.82 7.70 29.76
CA HIS A 83 -21.96 6.27 30.01
C HIS A 83 -21.84 5.39 28.75
N VAL A 84 -22.16 5.93 27.56
CA VAL A 84 -22.01 5.18 26.30
C VAL A 84 -20.54 5.12 25.86
N VAL A 85 -19.75 6.16 26.10
CA VAL A 85 -18.30 6.17 25.81
C VAL A 85 -17.55 5.14 26.68
N ALA A 86 -18.00 4.91 27.91
CA ALA A 86 -17.42 3.90 28.80
C ALA A 86 -17.84 2.44 28.47
N ALA A 87 -18.82 2.24 27.59
CA ALA A 87 -19.36 0.92 27.24
C ALA A 87 -18.89 0.39 25.87
N LEU A 88 -18.06 1.16 25.16
CA LEU A 88 -17.52 0.80 23.83
C LEU A 88 -15.98 0.71 23.79
N THR A 89 -15.31 0.77 24.95
CA THR A 89 -13.89 0.44 25.08
C THR A 89 -13.73 -1.02 25.54
N PRO A 90 -13.27 -1.94 24.67
CA PRO A 90 -12.53 -3.09 25.16
C PRO A 90 -11.29 -2.58 25.89
N ARG A 91 -11.04 -3.08 27.11
CA ARG A 91 -9.73 -2.96 27.75
C ARG A 91 -8.74 -3.86 27.00
N PHE A 92 -8.20 -3.37 25.89
CA PHE A 92 -6.96 -3.89 25.31
C PHE A 92 -5.91 -2.79 25.49
N THR A 93 -5.07 -3.00 26.50
CA THR A 93 -4.18 -2.00 27.11
C THR A 93 -2.95 -1.70 26.27
N GLU A 94 -2.30 -0.57 26.57
CA GLU A 94 -1.08 -0.05 25.92
C GLU A 94 0.11 -1.02 25.89
N GLU A 95 0.10 -2.11 26.66
CA GLU A 95 1.09 -3.19 26.56
C GLU A 95 1.16 -3.85 25.17
N HIS A 96 0.06 -3.85 24.40
CA HIS A 96 0.12 -4.24 22.98
C HIS A 96 0.60 -3.10 22.08
N ARG A 97 0.33 -1.84 22.44
CA ARG A 97 0.69 -0.66 21.62
C ARG A 97 2.19 -0.40 21.61
N MET A 98 2.91 -0.74 22.68
CA MET A 98 4.38 -0.70 22.73
C MET A 98 5.06 -1.95 22.12
N ARG A 99 4.32 -3.00 21.76
CA ARG A 99 4.85 -4.17 21.03
C ARG A 99 4.71 -4.08 19.50
N LEU A 100 3.92 -3.13 18.99
CA LEU A 100 3.59 -3.01 17.57
C LEU A 100 4.57 -2.15 16.75
N ASN A 101 5.75 -1.81 17.30
CA ASN A 101 6.79 -1.04 16.60
C ASN A 101 8.00 -1.87 16.15
N THR A 102 7.94 -3.19 16.35
CA THR A 102 8.82 -4.20 15.76
C THR A 102 7.97 -5.43 15.47
N VAL A 103 7.29 -5.44 14.32
CA VAL A 103 6.66 -6.66 13.81
C VAL A 103 7.70 -7.37 12.96
N ASP A 104 8.50 -8.21 13.61
CA ASP A 104 9.24 -9.26 12.91
C ASP A 104 8.22 -10.14 12.18
N VAL A 105 8.11 -9.95 10.87
CA VAL A 105 7.72 -11.06 9.99
C VAL A 105 8.91 -11.99 10.06
N ALA A 106 8.83 -13.08 10.82
CA ALA A 106 10.01 -13.90 11.06
C ALA A 106 10.46 -14.57 9.74
N PRO A 107 11.66 -14.23 9.20
CA PRO A 107 12.35 -15.19 8.35
C PRO A 107 12.61 -16.42 9.22
N PHE A 108 12.33 -17.62 8.71
CA PHE A 108 12.43 -18.90 9.45
C PHE A 108 12.22 -18.82 10.98
N ASP A 109 10.99 -18.57 11.47
CA ASP A 109 10.61 -18.48 12.91
C ASP A 109 11.77 -18.67 13.90
N THR A 110 12.54 -17.60 14.09
CA THR A 110 13.75 -17.61 14.93
C THR A 110 13.43 -17.67 16.43
N SER A 111 12.17 -17.93 16.80
CA SER A 111 11.74 -18.26 18.15
C SER A 111 11.60 -19.77 18.39
N SER A 112 11.81 -20.59 17.35
CA SER A 112 12.21 -21.99 17.51
C SER A 112 13.72 -22.13 17.31
N ASP A 113 14.42 -22.68 18.31
CA ASP A 113 15.83 -23.08 18.15
C ASP A 113 15.94 -24.04 16.95
N GLU A 114 16.76 -23.64 15.98
CA GLU A 114 16.85 -24.28 14.67
C GLU A 114 17.27 -25.75 14.78
N GLN A 115 16.33 -26.66 14.58
CA GLN A 115 16.66 -28.02 14.12
C GLN A 115 17.06 -27.87 12.64
N PRO A 116 18.35 -27.96 12.27
CA PRO A 116 18.73 -27.88 10.87
C PRO A 116 18.10 -29.07 10.14
N ILE A 117 17.50 -28.85 8.96
CA ILE A 117 16.83 -29.94 8.26
C ILE A 117 17.92 -30.91 7.77
N ASN A 118 17.80 -32.18 8.14
CA ASN A 118 18.80 -33.22 7.94
C ASN A 118 18.35 -34.23 6.87
N ARG A 119 19.32 -34.89 6.25
CA ARG A 119 19.05 -35.97 5.31
C ARG A 119 18.34 -37.12 5.99
N GLY A 120 17.12 -37.44 5.51
CA GLY A 120 16.21 -38.41 6.12
C GLY A 120 14.91 -37.78 6.63
N ASP A 121 14.91 -36.47 6.90
CA ASP A 121 13.75 -35.73 7.38
C ASP A 121 12.65 -35.68 6.31
N LYS A 122 11.41 -35.50 6.77
CA LYS A 122 10.21 -35.51 5.93
C LYS A 122 9.14 -34.52 6.40
N GLY A 123 8.40 -33.97 5.45
CA GLY A 123 7.25 -33.10 5.67
C GLY A 123 7.39 -31.73 5.02
N GLU A 124 6.42 -30.85 5.30
CA GLU A 124 6.28 -29.54 4.64
C GLU A 124 7.51 -28.63 4.78
N HIS A 125 8.23 -28.70 5.90
CA HIS A 125 9.49 -27.96 6.09
C HIS A 125 10.58 -28.41 5.09
N VAL A 126 10.62 -29.70 4.73
CA VAL A 126 11.52 -30.22 3.69
C VAL A 126 11.04 -29.79 2.30
N THR A 127 9.73 -29.82 2.04
CA THR A 127 9.14 -29.33 0.77
C THR A 127 9.57 -27.87 0.53
N ARG A 128 9.37 -26.99 1.50
CA ARG A 128 9.77 -25.57 1.41
C ARG A 128 11.27 -25.39 1.15
N ALA A 129 12.12 -26.21 1.78
CA ALA A 129 13.57 -26.17 1.56
C ALA A 129 13.98 -26.69 0.16
N GLN A 130 13.32 -27.74 -0.33
CA GLN A 130 13.49 -28.25 -1.70
C GLN A 130 13.04 -27.22 -2.75
N GLU A 131 11.91 -26.56 -2.55
CA GLU A 131 11.45 -25.47 -3.42
C GLU A 131 12.42 -24.29 -3.43
N SER A 132 12.97 -23.89 -2.28
CA SER A 132 13.96 -22.80 -2.22
C SER A 132 15.25 -23.18 -2.96
N LEU A 133 15.69 -24.44 -2.90
CA LEU A 133 16.78 -24.94 -3.76
C LEU A 133 16.44 -24.84 -5.24
N MET A 134 15.23 -25.24 -5.62
CA MET A 134 14.77 -25.18 -7.02
C MET A 134 14.68 -23.73 -7.52
N ARG A 135 14.16 -22.80 -6.70
CA ARG A 135 14.16 -21.35 -6.97
C ARG A 135 15.58 -20.79 -7.13
N ALA A 136 16.52 -21.23 -6.29
CA ALA A 136 17.93 -20.88 -6.41
C ALA A 136 18.67 -21.55 -7.60
N GLY A 137 17.94 -22.21 -8.52
CA GLY A 137 18.49 -22.82 -9.74
C GLY A 137 18.99 -24.27 -9.60
N TYR A 138 18.72 -24.95 -8.49
CA TYR A 138 19.19 -26.33 -8.25
C TYR A 138 18.10 -27.35 -8.52
N SER A 139 18.22 -28.03 -9.67
CA SER A 139 17.23 -29.02 -10.11
C SER A 139 17.15 -30.24 -9.18
N LEU A 140 15.93 -30.68 -8.89
CA LEU A 140 15.59 -31.96 -8.26
C LEU A 140 14.85 -32.84 -9.29
N PRO A 141 15.53 -33.32 -10.35
CA PRO A 141 14.90 -33.85 -11.58
C PRO A 141 14.05 -35.12 -11.42
N ARG A 142 14.23 -35.91 -10.35
CA ARG A 142 13.55 -37.21 -10.19
C ARG A 142 12.25 -37.11 -9.38
N TRP A 143 12.24 -36.33 -8.30
CA TRP A 143 11.07 -36.24 -7.42
C TRP A 143 10.58 -34.81 -7.15
N GLY A 144 11.36 -33.77 -7.49
CA GLY A 144 11.00 -32.39 -7.19
C GLY A 144 11.01 -32.10 -5.68
N ALA A 145 10.12 -31.20 -5.25
CA ALA A 145 9.88 -30.91 -3.84
C ALA A 145 8.90 -31.93 -3.22
N ASP A 146 9.32 -33.20 -3.13
CA ASP A 146 8.50 -34.32 -2.64
C ASP A 146 8.31 -34.37 -1.12
N GLY A 147 8.90 -33.42 -0.38
CA GLY A 147 8.85 -33.38 1.08
C GLY A 147 9.71 -34.45 1.75
N GLN A 148 10.69 -35.05 1.06
CA GLN A 148 11.59 -36.04 1.62
C GLN A 148 13.05 -35.70 1.33
N PHE A 149 13.87 -35.54 2.38
CA PHE A 149 15.28 -35.18 2.19
C PHE A 149 16.09 -36.42 1.80
N GLY A 150 15.99 -36.75 0.50
CA GLY A 150 16.68 -37.86 -0.14
C GLY A 150 18.10 -37.53 -0.61
N ARG A 151 18.68 -38.46 -1.38
CA ARG A 151 20.01 -38.30 -2.01
C ARG A 151 20.06 -37.15 -3.02
N GLU A 152 18.93 -36.86 -3.65
CA GLU A 152 18.77 -35.79 -4.65
C GLU A 152 18.89 -34.41 -4.00
N THR A 153 18.05 -34.12 -3.00
CA THR A 153 18.13 -32.92 -2.17
C THR A 153 19.53 -32.73 -1.56
N ALA A 154 20.19 -33.81 -1.12
CA ALA A 154 21.56 -33.75 -0.59
C ALA A 154 22.60 -33.31 -1.63
N ALA A 155 22.46 -33.75 -2.89
CA ALA A 155 23.35 -33.35 -3.97
C ALA A 155 23.13 -31.89 -4.39
N ALA A 156 21.88 -31.46 -4.49
CA ALA A 156 21.50 -30.08 -4.75
C ALA A 156 22.01 -29.13 -3.65
N LEU A 157 21.76 -29.48 -2.38
CA LEU A 157 22.24 -28.73 -1.22
C LEU A 157 23.77 -28.61 -1.17
N ALA A 158 24.51 -29.69 -1.40
CA ALA A 158 25.97 -29.65 -1.39
C ALA A 158 26.54 -28.83 -2.56
N ALA A 159 25.83 -28.76 -3.70
CA ALA A 159 26.18 -27.85 -4.79
C ALA A 159 25.87 -26.39 -4.43
N PHE A 160 24.73 -26.14 -3.79
CA PHE A 160 24.32 -24.83 -3.29
C PHE A 160 25.31 -24.24 -2.29
N GLN A 161 25.59 -24.97 -1.20
CA GLN A 161 26.53 -24.53 -0.17
C GLN A 161 27.90 -24.18 -0.76
N ARG A 162 28.39 -25.00 -1.71
CA ARG A 162 29.65 -24.75 -2.41
C ARG A 162 29.62 -23.51 -3.32
N LYS A 163 28.54 -23.26 -4.08
CA LYS A 163 28.43 -22.06 -4.93
C LYS A 163 28.39 -20.79 -4.08
N GLN A 164 27.70 -20.83 -2.94
CA GLN A 164 27.55 -19.71 -2.01
C GLN A 164 28.74 -19.52 -1.04
N GLY A 165 29.83 -20.28 -1.17
CA GLY A 165 30.99 -20.19 -0.28
C GLY A 165 30.71 -20.60 1.18
N LEU A 166 29.61 -21.30 1.44
CA LEU A 166 29.21 -21.76 2.77
C LEU A 166 29.98 -23.03 3.18
N ALA A 167 30.01 -23.30 4.48
CA ALA A 167 30.45 -24.59 4.98
C ALA A 167 29.59 -25.72 4.40
N SER A 168 30.23 -26.77 3.88
CA SER A 168 29.54 -27.94 3.31
C SER A 168 28.99 -28.86 4.42
N THR A 169 28.03 -28.38 5.18
CA THR A 169 27.47 -29.06 6.35
C THR A 169 26.51 -30.20 5.99
N GLY A 170 25.99 -30.21 4.74
CA GLY A 170 25.11 -31.28 4.24
C GLY A 170 23.71 -31.31 4.87
N ARG A 171 23.34 -30.23 5.57
CA ARG A 171 22.06 -29.98 6.25
C ARG A 171 21.62 -28.55 5.94
N PHE A 172 20.33 -28.28 6.02
CA PHE A 172 19.82 -26.92 5.93
C PHE A 172 19.91 -26.26 7.32
N ASP A 173 21.08 -25.71 7.63
CA ASP A 173 21.30 -24.87 8.82
C ASP A 173 21.02 -23.39 8.53
N ALA A 174 20.99 -22.56 9.59
CA ALA A 174 20.75 -21.12 9.58
C ALA A 174 21.33 -20.38 8.35
N ALA A 175 22.63 -20.54 8.15
CA ALA A 175 23.37 -19.87 7.09
C ALA A 175 22.94 -20.35 5.70
N THR A 176 22.66 -21.65 5.57
CA THR A 176 22.12 -22.25 4.34
C THR A 176 20.70 -21.79 4.05
N LEU A 177 19.82 -21.80 5.05
CA LEU A 177 18.42 -21.41 4.92
C LEU A 177 18.29 -19.94 4.55
N LYS A 178 19.00 -19.05 5.25
CA LYS A 178 19.09 -17.63 4.91
C LYS A 178 19.66 -17.39 3.51
N ALA A 179 20.72 -18.12 3.14
CA ALA A 179 21.28 -17.99 1.79
C ALA A 179 20.31 -18.51 0.71
N LEU A 180 19.47 -19.51 1.00
CA LEU A 180 18.46 -20.03 0.06
C LEU A 180 17.30 -19.05 -0.12
N GLU A 181 16.90 -18.34 0.94
CA GLU A 181 16.01 -17.18 0.82
C GLU A 181 16.64 -16.14 -0.09
N SER A 182 17.87 -15.71 0.15
CA SER A 182 18.53 -14.68 -0.67
C SER A 182 18.76 -15.11 -2.13
N ALA A 183 19.20 -16.35 -2.37
CA ALA A 183 19.59 -16.83 -3.70
C ALA A 183 18.42 -17.32 -4.57
N GLY A 184 17.27 -17.62 -3.95
CA GLY A 184 16.02 -17.98 -4.62
C GLY A 184 14.97 -16.87 -4.62
N SER A 185 15.34 -15.67 -4.17
CA SER A 185 14.50 -14.47 -4.22
C SER A 185 14.96 -13.56 -5.37
N PRO A 186 14.18 -13.45 -6.45
CA PRO A 186 14.54 -12.61 -7.59
C PRO A 186 14.67 -11.15 -7.16
N SER A 187 15.69 -10.44 -7.65
CA SER A 187 15.97 -9.05 -7.25
C SER A 187 16.17 -8.19 -8.49
N PRO A 188 15.61 -6.98 -8.54
CA PRO A 188 15.95 -5.97 -9.54
C PRO A 188 17.45 -5.63 -9.56
N ASP A 189 17.94 -5.22 -10.74
CA ASP A 189 19.17 -4.43 -10.84
C ASP A 189 18.89 -2.97 -10.43
N TYR A 190 18.71 -2.77 -9.12
CA TYR A 190 18.49 -1.43 -8.56
C TYR A 190 19.69 -0.49 -8.78
N ALA A 191 20.89 -1.02 -8.99
CA ALA A 191 22.07 -0.21 -9.28
C ALA A 191 21.98 0.43 -10.67
N ALA A 192 21.45 -0.30 -11.67
CA ALA A 192 21.21 0.23 -13.01
C ALA A 192 20.18 1.38 -13.04
N LEU A 193 19.23 1.42 -12.10
CA LEU A 193 18.27 2.54 -11.96
C LEU A 193 18.93 3.87 -11.51
N PHE A 194 20.16 3.82 -10.97
CA PHE A 194 20.95 4.98 -10.55
C PHE A 194 22.18 5.21 -11.46
N ALA A 195 22.19 4.69 -12.69
CA ALA A 195 23.37 4.68 -13.55
C ALA A 195 23.95 6.08 -13.89
N ASP A 196 23.15 7.15 -13.85
CA ASP A 196 23.58 8.56 -14.01
C ASP A 196 23.64 9.33 -12.68
N GLY A 197 23.40 8.65 -11.55
CA GLY A 197 23.26 9.26 -10.22
C GLY A 197 21.87 9.86 -9.93
N VAL A 198 20.90 9.71 -10.83
CA VAL A 198 19.54 10.24 -10.66
C VAL A 198 18.48 9.19 -11.03
N LEU A 199 17.85 8.58 -10.02
CA LEU A 199 16.68 7.72 -10.26
C LEU A 199 15.46 8.61 -10.52
N ARG A 200 14.88 8.52 -11.71
CA ARG A 200 13.61 9.18 -12.07
C ARG A 200 12.50 8.15 -11.94
N GLY A 201 11.45 8.56 -11.24
CA GLY A 201 10.27 7.75 -11.05
C GLY A 201 8.99 8.53 -11.30
N THR A 202 7.93 7.79 -11.61
CA THR A 202 6.57 8.29 -11.63
C THR A 202 5.73 7.51 -10.64
N ILE A 203 4.93 8.21 -9.82
CA ILE A 203 3.81 7.63 -9.08
C ILE A 203 2.53 8.21 -9.68
N ALA A 204 1.85 7.38 -10.45
CA ALA A 204 0.56 7.67 -11.04
C ALA A 204 -0.56 7.13 -10.16
N ILE A 205 -1.55 7.95 -9.83
CA ILE A 205 -2.73 7.56 -9.04
C ILE A 205 -3.95 7.78 -9.92
N GLY A 206 -4.74 6.73 -10.13
CA GLY A 206 -6.02 6.79 -10.84
C GLY A 206 -7.20 7.08 -9.91
N TYR A 207 -8.40 6.93 -10.44
CA TYR A 207 -9.63 6.93 -9.63
C TYR A 207 -9.85 5.61 -8.89
N ASP A 208 -10.53 5.68 -7.74
CA ASP A 208 -11.10 4.56 -6.98
C ASP A 208 -12.52 4.17 -7.49
N GLU A 209 -13.12 3.11 -6.91
CA GLU A 209 -14.47 2.62 -7.28
C GLU A 209 -15.58 3.68 -7.18
N VAL A 210 -15.37 4.76 -6.42
CA VAL A 210 -16.36 5.81 -6.19
C VAL A 210 -16.02 7.10 -6.94
N GLY A 211 -15.05 7.07 -7.86
CA GLY A 211 -14.66 8.21 -8.68
C GLY A 211 -13.86 9.26 -7.91
N SER A 212 -13.14 8.86 -6.86
CA SER A 212 -12.25 9.73 -6.10
C SER A 212 -10.78 9.31 -6.24
N HIS A 213 -9.87 10.28 -6.11
CA HIS A 213 -8.42 10.03 -6.06
C HIS A 213 -7.74 10.85 -4.96
N GLU A 214 -8.39 11.91 -4.47
CA GLU A 214 -7.88 12.80 -3.42
C GLU A 214 -7.46 12.06 -2.14
N PRO A 215 -8.19 11.05 -1.63
CA PRO A 215 -7.81 10.37 -0.39
C PRO A 215 -6.51 9.57 -0.54
N GLU A 216 -6.31 8.90 -1.66
CA GLU A 216 -5.07 8.16 -1.97
C GLU A 216 -3.92 9.13 -2.28
N MET A 217 -4.16 10.19 -3.04
CA MET A 217 -3.16 11.25 -3.26
C MET A 217 -2.70 11.90 -1.95
N ALA A 218 -3.61 12.19 -1.03
CA ALA A 218 -3.29 12.74 0.29
C ALA A 218 -2.52 11.73 1.18
N ARG A 219 -2.82 10.42 1.08
CA ARG A 219 -2.05 9.36 1.75
C ARG A 219 -0.65 9.23 1.17
N THR A 220 -0.51 9.17 -0.16
CA THR A 220 0.77 9.07 -0.87
C THR A 220 1.66 10.27 -0.58
N ARG A 221 1.17 11.51 -0.74
CA ARG A 221 1.97 12.72 -0.42
C ARG A 221 2.44 12.73 1.04
N ARG A 222 1.59 12.32 1.99
CA ARG A 222 1.97 12.22 3.39
C ARG A 222 3.08 11.20 3.61
N GLY A 223 2.93 9.99 3.08
CA GLY A 223 3.92 8.93 3.23
C GLY A 223 5.25 9.22 2.52
N LEU A 224 5.23 10.00 1.43
CA LEU A 224 6.42 10.55 0.79
C LEU A 224 7.10 11.60 1.69
N ALA A 225 6.34 12.54 2.26
CA ALA A 225 6.89 13.53 3.19
C ALA A 225 7.46 12.89 4.48
N GLU A 226 6.81 11.84 5.01
CA GLU A 226 7.31 11.02 6.13
C GLU A 226 8.63 10.29 5.78
N ARG A 227 8.87 10.03 4.48
CA ARG A 227 10.13 9.49 3.94
C ARG A 227 11.16 10.56 3.57
N GLY A 228 10.89 11.84 3.86
CA GLY A 228 11.80 12.96 3.58
C GLY A 228 11.78 13.47 2.14
N TYR A 229 10.80 13.09 1.31
CA TYR A 229 10.61 13.72 0.00
C TYR A 229 10.05 15.13 0.13
N VAL A 230 10.62 16.08 -0.63
CA VAL A 230 10.23 17.49 -0.66
C VAL A 230 9.88 17.96 -2.07
N ASP A 231 9.02 18.96 -2.23
CA ASP A 231 8.65 19.50 -3.56
C ASP A 231 9.88 20.13 -4.25
N VAL A 232 10.12 19.80 -5.53
CA VAL A 232 11.26 20.29 -6.30
C VAL A 232 11.11 21.78 -6.64
N THR A 233 12.09 22.58 -6.22
CA THR A 233 12.14 24.03 -6.47
C THR A 233 12.39 24.36 -7.95
N ALA A 234 12.08 25.59 -8.38
CA ALA A 234 12.29 26.04 -9.76
C ALA A 234 13.75 25.88 -10.22
N ASP A 235 14.71 26.28 -9.37
CA ASP A 235 16.15 26.15 -9.67
C ASP A 235 16.57 24.68 -9.83
N GLN A 236 16.07 23.79 -8.98
CA GLN A 236 16.32 22.35 -9.10
C GLN A 236 15.70 21.75 -10.37
N ARG A 237 14.51 22.21 -10.80
CA ARG A 237 13.91 21.75 -12.07
C ARG A 237 14.81 22.06 -13.25
N GLN A 238 15.37 23.27 -13.31
CA GLN A 238 16.30 23.66 -14.36
C GLN A 238 17.59 22.81 -14.32
N GLN A 239 18.13 22.53 -13.14
CA GLN A 239 19.32 21.69 -12.96
C GLN A 239 19.08 20.21 -13.36
N LEU A 240 17.89 19.68 -13.06
CA LEU A 240 17.49 18.29 -13.30
C LEU A 240 16.86 18.06 -14.70
N GLY A 241 16.66 19.13 -15.48
CA GLY A 241 16.03 19.06 -16.81
C GLY A 241 14.55 18.69 -16.79
N LEU A 242 13.84 19.05 -15.71
CA LEU A 242 12.42 18.71 -15.50
C LEU A 242 11.49 19.76 -16.13
N PRO A 243 10.30 19.39 -16.62
CA PRO A 243 9.34 20.33 -17.18
C PRO A 243 8.76 21.29 -16.13
N ASP A 244 8.43 22.50 -16.57
CA ASP A 244 7.86 23.56 -15.73
C ASP A 244 6.43 23.23 -15.25
N ASP A 245 5.64 22.55 -16.08
CA ASP A 245 4.37 21.98 -15.69
C ASP A 245 4.58 20.58 -15.09
N GLY A 246 4.25 20.41 -13.81
CA GLY A 246 4.38 19.12 -13.12
C GLY A 246 4.54 19.26 -11.61
N ARG A 247 4.22 18.18 -10.89
CA ARG A 247 4.47 18.04 -9.45
C ARG A 247 5.58 17.02 -9.23
N PHE A 248 6.79 17.54 -9.11
CA PHE A 248 7.98 16.76 -8.82
C PHE A 248 8.32 16.84 -7.33
N LEU A 249 8.66 15.71 -6.75
CA LEU A 249 9.23 15.54 -5.43
C LEU A 249 10.67 15.03 -5.56
N THR A 250 11.55 15.36 -4.62
CA THR A 250 12.93 14.88 -4.60
C THR A 250 13.38 14.45 -3.21
N ARG A 251 14.34 13.52 -3.17
CA ARG A 251 15.03 13.05 -1.97
C ARG A 251 16.46 12.67 -2.32
N GLU A 252 17.44 13.07 -1.50
CA GLU A 252 18.81 12.56 -1.60
C GLU A 252 18.93 11.23 -0.83
N VAL A 253 19.67 10.29 -1.42
CA VAL A 253 20.02 8.98 -0.86
C VAL A 253 21.51 8.68 -1.12
N GLU A 254 22.06 7.63 -0.53
CA GLU A 254 23.49 7.28 -0.70
C GLU A 254 23.87 7.02 -2.17
N GLN A 255 22.94 6.47 -2.95
CA GLN A 255 23.10 6.13 -4.36
C GLN A 255 22.97 7.34 -5.30
N GLY A 256 22.48 8.49 -4.83
CA GLY A 256 22.26 9.68 -5.66
C GLY A 256 20.98 10.45 -5.31
N ILE A 257 20.34 11.04 -6.33
CA ILE A 257 19.10 11.82 -6.17
C ILE A 257 17.93 10.99 -6.70
N ILE A 258 16.84 10.91 -5.94
CA ILE A 258 15.57 10.38 -6.43
C ILE A 258 14.67 11.54 -6.80
N VAL A 259 14.09 11.51 -8.00
CA VAL A 259 13.10 12.47 -8.49
C VAL A 259 11.81 11.73 -8.83
N LEU A 260 10.71 12.07 -8.16
CA LEU A 260 9.39 11.45 -8.39
C LEU A 260 8.40 12.45 -8.98
N GLU A 261 7.85 12.15 -10.15
CA GLU A 261 6.69 12.83 -10.71
C GLU A 261 5.39 12.24 -10.14
N LEU A 262 4.48 13.10 -9.64
CA LEU A 262 3.14 12.68 -9.26
C LEU A 262 2.14 13.00 -10.38
N ILE A 263 1.46 11.97 -10.89
CA ILE A 263 0.41 12.08 -11.90
C ILE A 263 -0.93 11.66 -11.28
N THR A 264 -1.96 12.47 -11.48
CA THR A 264 -3.34 12.27 -10.99
C THR A 264 -4.36 12.70 -12.05
N PRO A 265 -5.67 12.42 -11.91
CA PRO A 265 -6.72 12.94 -12.78
C PRO A 265 -6.75 14.47 -12.96
N GLU A 266 -6.32 15.22 -11.93
CA GLU A 266 -6.18 16.69 -11.99
C GLU A 266 -4.97 17.15 -12.81
N THR A 267 -4.03 16.24 -13.11
CA THR A 267 -2.81 16.60 -13.82
C THR A 267 -3.12 16.87 -15.30
N PRO A 268 -2.76 18.05 -15.84
CA PRO A 268 -3.01 18.36 -17.24
C PRO A 268 -2.39 17.29 -18.17
N ASN A 269 -3.21 16.74 -19.06
CA ASN A 269 -2.82 15.68 -20.00
C ASN A 269 -2.21 14.44 -19.30
N ALA A 270 -2.79 14.00 -18.18
CA ALA A 270 -2.29 12.89 -17.35
C ALA A 270 -1.94 11.62 -18.15
N LYS A 271 -2.74 11.27 -19.16
CA LYS A 271 -2.50 10.14 -20.07
C LYS A 271 -1.22 10.31 -20.91
N GLU A 272 -1.04 11.49 -21.50
CA GLU A 272 0.15 11.84 -22.30
C GLU A 272 1.40 11.93 -21.41
N ARG A 273 1.26 12.43 -20.18
CA ARG A 273 2.33 12.43 -19.17
C ARG A 273 2.72 11.02 -18.75
N PHE A 274 1.76 10.11 -18.56
CA PHE A 274 2.06 8.70 -18.27
C PHE A 274 2.79 8.03 -19.44
N SER A 275 2.39 8.30 -20.69
CA SER A 275 3.14 7.90 -21.89
C SER A 275 4.56 8.48 -21.90
N THR A 276 4.74 9.70 -21.41
CA THR A 276 6.06 10.36 -21.32
C THR A 276 6.93 9.73 -20.22
N ALA A 277 6.36 9.40 -19.06
CA ALA A 277 7.03 8.67 -17.99
C ALA A 277 7.55 7.32 -18.48
N LEU A 278 6.73 6.53 -19.19
CA LEU A 278 7.16 5.26 -19.80
C LEU A 278 8.34 5.40 -20.79
N GLN A 279 8.52 6.57 -21.41
CA GLN A 279 9.62 6.87 -22.34
C GLN A 279 10.87 7.43 -21.64
N ARG A 280 10.77 7.87 -20.38
CA ARG A 280 11.78 8.68 -19.68
C ARG A 280 12.31 8.04 -18.40
N ASP A 281 11.42 7.50 -17.57
CA ASP A 281 11.69 7.17 -16.17
C ASP A 281 12.19 5.74 -16.01
N GLU A 282 13.09 5.55 -15.04
CA GLU A 282 13.59 4.23 -14.66
C GLU A 282 12.55 3.46 -13.81
N VAL A 283 11.72 4.14 -13.01
CA VAL A 283 10.68 3.51 -12.17
C VAL A 283 9.27 4.04 -12.47
N ILE A 284 8.33 3.18 -12.89
CA ILE A 284 6.94 3.59 -13.17
C ILE A 284 5.99 2.84 -12.25
N MET A 285 5.34 3.55 -11.34
CA MET A 285 4.34 3.01 -10.43
C MET A 285 2.95 3.57 -10.78
N TYR A 286 1.94 2.72 -10.84
CA TYR A 286 0.53 3.10 -10.97
C TYR A 286 -0.31 2.44 -9.88
N GLY A 287 -1.26 3.18 -9.31
CA GLY A 287 -2.26 2.66 -8.38
C GLY A 287 -3.67 3.19 -8.68
N GLY A 288 -4.65 2.30 -8.82
CA GLY A 288 -6.07 2.65 -8.97
C GLY A 288 -6.83 1.71 -9.93
N HIS A 289 -8.05 2.10 -10.32
CA HIS A 289 -8.81 1.34 -11.31
C HIS A 289 -8.19 1.49 -12.70
N GLY A 290 -7.42 0.48 -13.12
CA GLY A 290 -7.23 0.26 -14.55
C GLY A 290 -8.58 -0.09 -15.18
N ARG A 291 -9.00 0.62 -16.25
CA ARG A 291 -10.35 0.49 -16.85
C ARG A 291 -10.60 -0.94 -17.33
N TYR A 292 -11.23 -1.74 -16.47
CA TYR A 292 -11.44 -3.18 -16.65
C TYR A 292 -10.18 -3.95 -17.07
N GLY A 293 -9.05 -3.63 -16.42
CA GLY A 293 -7.78 -4.28 -16.69
C GLY A 293 -7.19 -3.96 -18.07
N SER A 294 -7.52 -2.82 -18.68
CA SER A 294 -6.96 -2.37 -19.97
C SER A 294 -5.89 -1.27 -19.87
N GLY A 295 -5.43 -0.95 -18.66
CA GLY A 295 -4.35 0.01 -18.38
C GLY A 295 -4.76 1.20 -17.50
N PRO A 296 -3.79 2.01 -17.03
CA PRO A 296 -3.99 3.14 -16.11
C PRO A 296 -5.09 4.12 -16.51
N ASP A 297 -6.10 4.31 -15.65
CA ASP A 297 -7.17 5.28 -15.87
C ASP A 297 -6.97 6.57 -15.05
N PHE A 298 -7.22 7.71 -15.71
CA PHE A 298 -7.09 9.07 -15.17
C PHE A 298 -8.34 9.92 -15.41
N ASP A 299 -9.42 9.36 -15.97
CA ASP A 299 -10.67 10.07 -16.20
C ASP A 299 -11.85 9.26 -15.65
N ASP A 300 -13.03 9.89 -15.52
CA ASP A 300 -14.25 9.21 -15.07
C ASP A 300 -14.55 7.97 -15.94
N ILE A 301 -15.09 6.91 -15.35
CA ILE A 301 -15.30 5.61 -16.02
C ILE A 301 -16.24 5.71 -17.25
N HIS A 302 -17.06 6.76 -17.34
CA HIS A 302 -17.92 7.07 -18.48
C HIS A 302 -17.31 8.12 -19.45
N SER A 303 -16.15 8.72 -19.13
CA SER A 303 -15.44 9.66 -19.99
C SER A 303 -14.91 9.00 -21.26
N THR A 304 -15.00 9.72 -22.38
CA THR A 304 -14.52 9.34 -23.70
C THR A 304 -13.07 9.74 -23.99
N LYS A 305 -12.40 10.49 -23.10
CA LYS A 305 -10.95 10.79 -23.24
C LYS A 305 -10.10 9.53 -23.00
N GLY A 306 -10.59 8.66 -22.11
CA GLY A 306 -10.13 7.29 -21.92
C GLY A 306 -8.86 7.15 -21.08
N ASN A 307 -8.63 5.91 -20.66
CA ASN A 307 -7.44 5.46 -19.96
C ASN A 307 -6.21 5.43 -20.89
N PHE A 308 -5.00 5.31 -20.33
CA PHE A 308 -3.83 4.87 -21.09
C PHE A 308 -3.97 3.37 -21.37
N VAL A 309 -4.07 3.00 -22.66
CA VAL A 309 -4.41 1.61 -23.04
C VAL A 309 -3.17 0.72 -23.14
N ILE A 310 -3.05 -0.21 -22.18
CA ILE A 310 -2.16 -1.37 -22.20
C ILE A 310 -2.99 -2.59 -22.58
N GLY A 311 -2.86 -3.01 -23.84
CA GLY A 311 -3.44 -4.26 -24.33
C GLY A 311 -4.81 -4.14 -24.98
N GLN A 312 -5.69 -5.09 -24.65
CA GLN A 312 -7.10 -5.19 -25.02
C GLN A 312 -7.93 -5.43 -23.74
N PRO A 313 -9.23 -5.11 -23.71
CA PRO A 313 -10.06 -5.40 -22.53
C PRO A 313 -10.30 -6.91 -22.45
N LEU A 314 -9.93 -7.52 -21.32
CA LEU A 314 -9.92 -8.99 -21.17
C LEU A 314 -11.16 -9.56 -20.46
N GLU A 315 -12.16 -8.73 -20.18
CA GLU A 315 -13.43 -9.12 -19.56
C GLU A 315 -14.60 -8.84 -20.50
N ALA A 316 -15.50 -9.82 -20.61
CA ALA A 316 -16.57 -9.80 -21.60
C ALA A 316 -17.60 -8.70 -21.32
N GLY A 317 -17.76 -7.78 -22.28
CA GLY A 317 -18.65 -6.62 -22.18
C GLY A 317 -17.93 -5.29 -21.94
N HIS A 318 -16.63 -5.31 -21.64
CA HIS A 318 -15.82 -4.11 -21.47
C HIS A 318 -15.20 -3.65 -22.79
N VAL A 319 -15.09 -2.33 -22.97
CA VAL A 319 -14.65 -1.69 -24.22
C VAL A 319 -13.51 -0.73 -23.92
N THR A 320 -12.35 -0.95 -24.54
CA THR A 320 -11.26 0.03 -24.56
C THR A 320 -11.66 1.23 -25.40
N LEU A 321 -11.57 2.43 -24.83
CA LEU A 321 -11.84 3.68 -25.55
C LEU A 321 -10.55 4.18 -26.20
N GLY A 322 -10.26 3.67 -27.39
CA GLY A 322 -9.13 4.07 -28.21
C GLY A 322 -8.33 2.90 -28.78
N ALA A 323 -7.30 3.24 -29.54
CA ALA A 323 -6.26 2.29 -29.94
C ALA A 323 -5.25 2.11 -28.80
N ASN A 324 -4.57 0.96 -28.77
CA ASN A 324 -3.49 0.67 -27.83
C ASN A 324 -2.45 1.80 -27.81
N ASP A 325 -2.18 2.37 -26.64
CA ASP A 325 -1.27 3.50 -26.49
C ASP A 325 0.16 3.05 -26.20
N LEU A 326 0.32 1.86 -25.61
CA LEU A 326 1.62 1.23 -25.42
C LEU A 326 2.33 0.97 -26.76
N GLU A 327 1.62 0.51 -27.80
CA GLU A 327 2.15 0.32 -29.17
C GLU A 327 2.73 1.59 -29.80
N LYS A 328 2.29 2.77 -29.35
CA LYS A 328 2.79 4.08 -29.81
C LYS A 328 3.90 4.62 -28.91
N THR A 329 4.04 4.09 -27.70
CA THR A 329 4.93 4.58 -26.65
C THR A 329 6.30 3.89 -26.79
N LYS A 330 7.33 4.66 -27.14
CA LYS A 330 8.67 4.12 -27.39
C LYS A 330 9.49 4.00 -26.10
N LEU A 331 9.31 2.89 -25.39
CA LEU A 331 10.06 2.62 -24.16
C LEU A 331 11.60 2.69 -24.42
N PRO A 332 12.37 3.20 -23.44
CA PRO A 332 13.81 3.37 -23.56
C PRO A 332 14.56 2.04 -23.46
N ALA A 333 15.79 2.01 -23.96
CA ALA A 333 16.64 0.82 -23.92
C ALA A 333 17.20 0.51 -22.52
N HIS A 334 17.25 1.51 -21.61
CA HIS A 334 17.74 1.34 -20.24
C HIS A 334 16.86 0.38 -19.43
N TYR A 335 17.39 -0.12 -18.31
CA TYR A 335 16.65 -0.97 -17.38
C TYR A 335 15.51 -0.18 -16.72
N GLN A 336 14.28 -0.73 -16.74
CA GLN A 336 13.11 -0.12 -16.09
C GLN A 336 12.46 -1.10 -15.12
N LEU A 337 11.84 -0.56 -14.07
CA LEU A 337 11.05 -1.30 -13.09
C LEU A 337 9.63 -0.72 -13.03
N MET A 338 8.63 -1.55 -13.31
CA MET A 338 7.22 -1.13 -13.36
C MET A 338 6.40 -1.82 -12.27
N PHE A 339 5.51 -1.07 -11.61
CA PHE A 339 4.57 -1.60 -10.62
C PHE A 339 3.16 -1.13 -10.91
N PHE A 340 2.23 -2.08 -11.05
CA PHE A 340 0.83 -1.79 -11.33
C PHE A 340 -0.05 -2.37 -10.23
N ASP A 341 -0.52 -1.51 -9.32
CA ASP A 341 -1.50 -1.83 -8.28
C ASP A 341 -2.92 -1.56 -8.81
N GLY A 342 -3.63 -2.63 -9.16
CA GLY A 342 -4.98 -2.54 -9.74
C GLY A 342 -5.62 -3.90 -10.06
N CYS A 343 -6.85 -3.90 -10.60
CA CYS A 343 -7.54 -5.14 -10.95
C CYS A 343 -6.77 -5.91 -12.04
N ASN A 344 -6.30 -7.12 -11.70
CA ASN A 344 -5.72 -8.08 -12.65
C ASN A 344 -4.54 -7.53 -13.49
N THR A 345 -3.77 -6.56 -12.99
CA THR A 345 -2.69 -5.89 -13.75
C THR A 345 -1.53 -6.80 -14.12
N PHE A 346 -1.41 -7.99 -13.51
CA PHE A 346 -0.50 -9.04 -13.99
C PHE A 346 -0.71 -9.39 -15.48
N ARG A 347 -1.89 -9.11 -16.03
CA ARG A 347 -2.21 -9.33 -17.44
C ARG A 347 -1.50 -8.35 -18.38
N TYR A 348 -0.96 -7.25 -17.87
CA TYR A 348 -0.15 -6.30 -18.65
C TYR A 348 1.17 -6.91 -19.13
N PHE A 349 1.65 -7.99 -18.51
CA PHE A 349 2.98 -8.53 -18.75
C PHE A 349 3.13 -8.99 -20.21
N ASP A 350 2.18 -9.77 -20.73
CA ASP A 350 2.21 -10.25 -22.13
C ASP A 350 2.18 -9.10 -23.14
N ASP A 351 1.41 -8.05 -22.87
CA ASP A 351 1.37 -6.85 -23.71
C ASP A 351 2.67 -6.03 -23.63
N LEU A 352 3.25 -5.86 -22.43
CA LEU A 352 4.54 -5.22 -22.25
C LEU A 352 5.65 -5.98 -23.00
N ARG A 353 5.69 -7.31 -22.90
CA ARG A 353 6.68 -8.15 -23.60
C ARG A 353 6.47 -8.18 -25.12
N SER A 354 5.23 -8.22 -25.59
CA SER A 354 4.93 -8.39 -27.04
C SER A 354 4.82 -7.08 -27.83
N LYS A 355 4.52 -5.95 -27.16
CA LYS A 355 4.23 -4.66 -27.82
C LYS A 355 5.29 -3.58 -27.60
N THR A 356 6.35 -3.84 -26.83
CA THR A 356 7.46 -2.89 -26.62
C THR A 356 8.79 -3.44 -27.16
N PRO A 357 9.10 -3.23 -28.46
CA PRO A 357 10.31 -3.76 -29.07
C PRO A 357 11.58 -3.31 -28.36
N GLY A 358 12.46 -4.26 -28.01
CA GLY A 358 13.69 -4.00 -27.29
C GLY A 358 13.58 -4.10 -25.76
N LYS A 359 12.36 -4.27 -25.21
CA LYS A 359 12.20 -4.73 -23.83
C LYS A 359 12.14 -6.26 -23.77
N THR A 360 12.82 -6.78 -22.77
CA THR A 360 12.94 -8.20 -22.41
C THR A 360 12.99 -8.28 -20.89
N THR A 361 13.01 -9.49 -20.32
CA THR A 361 13.21 -9.71 -18.89
C THR A 361 14.43 -8.90 -18.36
N LYS A 362 15.57 -9.02 -19.05
CA LYS A 362 16.86 -8.33 -18.77
C LYS A 362 16.85 -6.80 -18.64
N ASN A 363 15.82 -6.11 -19.10
CA ASN A 363 15.77 -4.63 -19.07
C ASN A 363 14.38 -4.06 -18.79
N LEU A 364 13.47 -4.90 -18.30
CA LEU A 364 12.17 -4.49 -17.80
C LEU A 364 11.70 -5.52 -16.78
N ASP A 365 11.70 -5.14 -15.50
CA ASP A 365 11.03 -5.88 -14.45
C ASP A 365 9.62 -5.31 -14.23
N VAL A 366 8.63 -6.18 -14.03
CA VAL A 366 7.23 -5.77 -13.85
C VAL A 366 6.63 -6.50 -12.66
N VAL A 367 6.05 -5.75 -11.73
CA VAL A 367 5.19 -6.27 -10.65
C VAL A 367 3.75 -5.85 -10.92
N GLY A 368 2.82 -6.79 -10.78
CA GLY A 368 1.39 -6.58 -11.03
C GLY A 368 0.53 -7.46 -10.13
N SER A 369 -0.62 -6.94 -9.74
CA SER A 369 -1.58 -7.59 -8.86
C SER A 369 -2.46 -8.63 -9.58
N SER A 370 -2.80 -9.68 -8.85
CA SER A 370 -3.46 -10.90 -9.34
C SER A 370 -4.99 -10.91 -9.18
N THR A 371 -5.53 -9.96 -8.39
CA THR A 371 -6.95 -9.84 -8.01
C THR A 371 -7.33 -8.37 -7.86
N GLU A 372 -8.62 -8.09 -7.62
CA GLU A 372 -9.09 -6.82 -7.08
C GLU A 372 -8.49 -6.60 -5.68
N LEU A 373 -7.96 -5.40 -5.42
CA LEU A 373 -7.30 -5.04 -4.16
C LEU A 373 -8.13 -4.04 -3.37
N TYR A 374 -7.91 -3.98 -2.05
CA TYR A 374 -8.59 -2.99 -1.21
C TYR A 374 -8.02 -1.59 -1.45
N TRP A 375 -8.74 -0.75 -2.18
CA TRP A 375 -8.27 0.57 -2.66
C TRP A 375 -7.82 1.55 -1.57
N ASN A 376 -8.16 1.31 -0.31
CA ASN A 376 -7.68 2.08 0.84
C ASN A 376 -6.23 1.75 1.27
N VAL A 377 -5.58 0.78 0.62
CA VAL A 377 -4.15 0.46 0.83
C VAL A 377 -3.25 0.82 -0.35
N THR A 378 -3.78 1.38 -1.45
CA THR A 378 -2.98 1.69 -2.66
C THR A 378 -1.75 2.56 -2.37
N ALA A 379 -1.88 3.64 -1.60
CA ALA A 379 -0.74 4.43 -1.14
C ALA A 379 0.29 3.59 -0.36
N LYS A 380 -0.15 2.64 0.48
CA LYS A 380 0.78 1.76 1.23
C LYS A 380 1.52 0.81 0.30
N ASN A 381 0.86 0.26 -0.70
CA ASN A 381 1.46 -0.63 -1.70
C ASN A 381 2.50 0.14 -2.54
N LEU A 382 2.12 1.30 -3.09
CA LEU A 382 3.01 2.19 -3.85
C LEU A 382 4.24 2.62 -3.03
N LEU A 383 4.04 3.02 -1.78
CA LEU A 383 5.13 3.39 -0.88
C LEU A 383 6.00 2.20 -0.47
N SER A 384 5.41 0.99 -0.37
CA SER A 384 6.16 -0.24 -0.10
C SER A 384 7.03 -0.66 -1.28
N MET A 385 6.52 -0.51 -2.51
CA MET A 385 7.31 -0.69 -3.73
C MET A 385 8.47 0.29 -3.76
N LEU A 386 8.21 1.59 -3.49
CA LEU A 386 9.25 2.61 -3.43
C LEU A 386 10.31 2.30 -2.36
N ASP A 387 9.89 1.89 -1.15
CA ASP A 387 10.81 1.46 -0.09
C ASP A 387 11.65 0.26 -0.55
N SER A 388 11.06 -0.73 -1.24
CA SER A 388 11.81 -1.86 -1.78
C SER A 388 12.83 -1.44 -2.84
N VAL A 389 12.56 -0.41 -3.65
CA VAL A 389 13.56 0.20 -4.55
C VAL A 389 14.69 0.88 -3.76
N THR A 390 14.37 1.72 -2.77
CA THR A 390 15.39 2.49 -2.05
C THR A 390 16.24 1.65 -1.11
N ASP A 391 15.65 0.59 -0.56
CA ASP A 391 16.28 -0.31 0.40
C ASP A 391 16.90 -1.54 -0.28
N GLN A 392 16.84 -1.62 -1.63
CA GLN A 392 17.35 -2.72 -2.46
C GLN A 392 16.81 -4.12 -2.06
N GLN A 393 15.51 -4.19 -1.77
CA GLN A 393 14.82 -5.41 -1.30
C GLN A 393 14.45 -6.35 -2.45
N THR A 394 14.46 -7.66 -2.22
CA THR A 394 14.08 -8.62 -3.26
C THR A 394 12.57 -8.60 -3.55
N LEU A 395 12.17 -9.18 -4.68
CA LEU A 395 10.76 -9.45 -5.00
C LEU A 395 10.08 -10.31 -3.91
N HIS A 396 10.83 -11.15 -3.19
CA HIS A 396 10.28 -11.92 -2.08
C HIS A 396 9.93 -11.04 -0.89
N ASP A 397 10.85 -10.15 -0.48
CA ASP A 397 10.66 -9.20 0.62
C ASP A 397 9.49 -8.24 0.34
N LEU A 398 9.41 -7.75 -0.91
CA LEU A 398 8.29 -6.93 -1.39
C LEU A 398 6.97 -7.71 -1.30
N ASN A 399 6.91 -8.95 -1.80
CA ASN A 399 5.69 -9.76 -1.72
C ASN A 399 5.29 -10.02 -0.28
N GLN A 400 6.21 -10.38 0.62
CA GLN A 400 5.89 -10.54 2.05
C GLN A 400 5.28 -9.27 2.65
N ARG A 401 5.87 -8.09 2.34
CA ARG A 401 5.37 -6.79 2.82
C ARG A 401 3.99 -6.45 2.26
N LEU A 402 3.76 -6.69 0.97
CA LEU A 402 2.47 -6.46 0.32
C LEU A 402 1.40 -7.45 0.82
N ASP A 403 1.74 -8.72 1.00
CA ASP A 403 0.82 -9.72 1.58
C ASP A 403 0.44 -9.34 3.03
N VAL A 404 1.38 -8.82 3.83
CA VAL A 404 1.09 -8.28 5.18
C VAL A 404 0.09 -7.12 5.13
N ILE A 405 0.20 -6.23 4.14
CA ILE A 405 -0.73 -5.11 3.95
C ILE A 405 -2.12 -5.61 3.50
N ASN A 406 -2.18 -6.67 2.69
CA ASN A 406 -3.40 -7.21 2.09
C ASN A 406 -4.00 -8.43 2.85
N ARG A 407 -3.56 -8.67 4.10
CA ARG A 407 -3.99 -9.77 5.00
C ARG A 407 -5.50 -9.92 5.26
N GLU A 408 -6.35 -9.00 4.79
CA GLU A 408 -7.81 -9.07 4.94
C GLU A 408 -8.53 -9.82 3.80
N GLY A 409 -7.82 -10.21 2.73
CA GLY A 409 -8.38 -11.03 1.66
C GLY A 409 -8.51 -12.53 1.99
N PRO A 410 -9.08 -13.34 1.07
CA PRO A 410 -9.36 -14.76 1.32
C PRO A 410 -8.10 -15.57 1.65
N ALA A 411 -8.25 -16.59 2.51
CA ALA A 411 -7.18 -17.47 2.98
C ALA A 411 -6.76 -18.55 1.94
N ASP A 412 -6.73 -18.16 0.67
CA ASP A 412 -6.29 -18.95 -0.49
C ASP A 412 -4.81 -18.63 -0.79
N ASP A 413 -4.10 -19.57 -1.41
CA ASP A 413 -2.66 -19.49 -1.76
C ASP A 413 -2.39 -18.54 -2.95
N THR A 414 -3.37 -17.71 -3.32
CA THR A 414 -3.25 -16.67 -4.33
C THR A 414 -2.46 -15.48 -3.80
N ARG A 415 -1.13 -15.47 -4.04
CA ARG A 415 -0.31 -14.26 -3.85
C ARG A 415 -0.97 -13.06 -4.54
N TYR A 416 -1.09 -11.95 -3.81
CA TYR A 416 -1.77 -10.74 -4.30
C TYR A 416 -1.00 -10.07 -5.45
N PHE A 417 0.31 -10.31 -5.52
CA PHE A 417 1.20 -9.76 -6.53
C PHE A 417 2.02 -10.86 -7.22
N ARG A 418 2.44 -10.56 -8.45
CA ARG A 418 3.31 -11.37 -9.30
C ARG A 418 4.41 -10.48 -9.84
N GLY A 419 5.62 -11.01 -9.96
CA GLY A 419 6.71 -10.38 -10.70
C GLY A 419 7.02 -11.13 -11.99
N ASP A 420 7.54 -10.42 -12.99
CA ASP A 420 8.07 -10.95 -14.24
C ASP A 420 9.32 -10.16 -14.64
N GLY A 421 10.35 -10.86 -15.15
CA GLY A 421 11.68 -10.31 -15.46
C GLY A 421 12.79 -10.74 -14.51
N PHE A 422 12.56 -10.56 -13.20
CA PHE A 422 13.52 -10.59 -12.10
C PHE A 422 14.52 -11.77 -12.00
N ASP A 423 14.24 -12.90 -12.67
CA ASP A 423 15.04 -14.13 -12.57
C ASP A 423 16.39 -14.05 -13.32
N ASP A 424 16.61 -13.05 -14.20
CA ASP A 424 17.83 -12.92 -15.02
C ASP A 424 18.79 -11.77 -14.65
N ASN A 425 18.55 -11.13 -13.50
CA ASN A 425 19.38 -10.05 -12.93
C ASN A 425 20.60 -10.54 -12.07
N GLN A 426 21.12 -11.76 -12.30
CA GLN A 426 22.22 -12.37 -11.50
C GLN A 426 23.58 -12.42 -12.22
#